data_AF-A0A511N6M3-F1
#
_entry.id   AF-A0A511N6M3-F1
#
_cell.length_a   1.000
_cell.length_b   1.000
_cell.length_c   1.000
_cell.angle_alpha   90.00
_cell.angle_beta   90.00
_cell.angle_gamma   90.00
#
_symmetry.space_group_name_H-M   'P 1'
#
loop_
_entity.id
_entity.type
_entity.pdbx_description
1 polymer ?
#
loop_
_entity_poly.entity_id
_entity_poly.type
_entity_poly.pdbx_seq_one_letter_code
_entity_poly.pdbx_strand_id
1 'polypeptide(L)'
;MQEGFLEVLFPTGPDFDLDARDDFEGWISGMLYRSELGEVTGAGMGDGVAVLDIEIAHAELTPQAVQLLLELLRRKGAPAGTLIHERQPVDQVHRLI
;
A
#
# COMPACT_ATOMS: atom_id res chain seq x y z
N MET A 1 -16.11 -3.49 -13.52
CA MET A 1 -16.15 -3.31 -12.04
C MET A 1 -15.03 -2.35 -11.71
N GLN A 2 -15.20 -1.48 -10.71
CA GLN A 2 -14.19 -0.48 -10.38
C GLN A 2 -13.21 -1.08 -9.38
N GLU A 3 -11.91 -0.93 -9.64
CA GLU A 3 -10.83 -1.31 -8.72
C GLU A 3 -10.70 -0.24 -7.62
N GLY A 4 -10.27 -0.67 -6.43
CA GLY A 4 -9.87 0.24 -5.35
C GLY A 4 -8.36 0.49 -5.40
N PHE A 5 -7.91 1.65 -4.94
CA PHE A 5 -6.48 1.98 -4.89
C PHE A 5 -6.11 2.43 -3.48
N LEU A 6 -5.09 1.82 -2.91
CA LEU A 6 -4.53 2.21 -1.62
C LEU A 6 -3.04 2.56 -1.79
N GLU A 7 -2.60 3.55 -1.05
CA GLU A 7 -1.19 3.93 -0.94
C GLU A 7 -0.78 3.81 0.53
N VAL A 8 0.20 2.97 0.84
CA VAL A 8 0.75 2.82 2.19
C VAL A 8 2.07 3.57 2.28
N LEU A 9 2.16 4.52 3.19
CA LEU A 9 3.34 5.38 3.36
C LEU A 9 4.01 5.07 4.69
N PHE A 10 5.31 4.80 4.65
CA PHE A 10 6.15 4.54 5.81
C PHE A 10 7.16 5.68 5.95
N PRO A 11 7.22 6.37 7.10
CA PRO A 11 8.33 7.28 7.35
C PRO A 11 9.63 6.47 7.43
N THR A 12 10.61 6.84 6.61
CA THR A 12 11.95 6.24 6.66
C THR A 12 12.76 6.88 7.78
N GLY A 13 13.73 6.12 8.29
CA GLY A 13 14.61 6.57 9.36
C GLY A 13 15.74 5.58 9.58
N PRO A 14 16.57 5.78 10.61
CA PRO A 14 17.67 4.86 10.92
C PRO A 14 17.22 3.41 11.13
N ASP A 15 15.98 3.22 11.59
CA ASP A 15 15.39 1.92 11.91
C ASP A 15 14.39 1.42 10.84
N PHE A 16 14.25 2.14 9.71
CA PHE A 16 13.37 1.74 8.61
C PHE A 16 13.98 2.18 7.27
N ASP A 17 14.58 1.21 6.58
CA ASP A 17 15.28 1.36 5.32
C ASP A 17 14.62 0.54 4.20
N LEU A 18 15.33 0.39 3.08
CA LEU A 18 14.83 -0.29 1.90
C LEU A 18 14.49 -1.76 2.18
N ASP A 19 15.34 -2.45 2.95
CA ASP A 19 15.14 -3.85 3.28
C ASP A 19 13.89 -4.02 4.15
N ALA A 20 13.68 -3.11 5.12
CA ALA A 20 12.45 -3.10 5.91
C ALA A 20 11.20 -2.88 5.04
N ARG A 21 11.26 -1.97 4.05
CA ARG A 21 10.16 -1.78 3.09
C ARG A 21 9.87 -3.05 2.29
N ASP A 22 10.89 -3.72 1.78
CA ASP A 22 10.75 -4.94 0.98
C ASP A 22 10.12 -6.08 1.81
N ASP A 23 10.45 -6.17 3.09
CA ASP A 23 9.80 -7.10 4.03
C ASP A 23 8.29 -6.81 4.16
N PHE A 24 7.92 -5.53 4.32
CA PHE A 24 6.51 -5.12 4.36
C PHE A 24 5.77 -5.41 3.06
N GLU A 25 6.40 -5.15 1.91
CA GLU A 25 5.88 -5.51 0.60
C GLU A 25 5.57 -7.00 0.51
N GLY A 26 6.51 -7.86 0.89
CA GLY A 26 6.31 -9.30 0.90
C GLY A 26 5.18 -9.76 1.82
N TRP A 27 5.07 -9.18 3.03
CA TRP A 27 3.99 -9.51 3.96
C TRP A 27 2.62 -9.06 3.47
N ILE A 28 2.54 -7.86 2.90
CA ILE A 28 1.30 -7.29 2.37
C ILE A 28 0.86 -8.10 1.14
N SER A 29 1.74 -8.32 0.17
CA SER A 29 1.46 -9.13 -1.03
C SER A 29 0.96 -10.52 -0.66
N GLY A 30 1.63 -11.19 0.30
CA GLY A 30 1.18 -12.50 0.77
C GLY A 30 -0.20 -12.45 1.45
N MET A 31 -0.53 -11.39 2.18
CA MET A 31 -1.83 -11.21 2.82
C MET A 31 -2.94 -10.98 1.80
N LEU A 32 -2.71 -10.09 0.84
CA LEU A 32 -3.67 -9.77 -0.22
C LEU A 32 -3.97 -10.98 -1.09
N TYR A 33 -2.93 -11.71 -1.50
CA TYR A 33 -3.05 -12.94 -2.31
C TYR A 33 -3.89 -14.01 -1.60
N ARG A 34 -3.60 -14.31 -0.34
CA ARG A 34 -4.35 -15.34 0.42
C ARG A 34 -5.81 -14.96 0.69
N SER A 35 -6.12 -13.68 0.64
CA SER A 35 -7.46 -13.16 0.92
C SER A 35 -8.24 -12.83 -0.36
N GLU A 36 -7.64 -13.04 -1.53
CA GLU A 36 -8.20 -12.69 -2.85
C GLU A 36 -8.65 -11.22 -2.94
N LEU A 37 -7.91 -10.31 -2.29
CA LEU A 37 -8.30 -8.89 -2.19
C LEU A 37 -7.64 -8.00 -3.26
N GLY A 38 -6.47 -8.38 -3.77
CA GLY A 38 -5.70 -7.53 -4.66
C GLY A 38 -4.21 -7.86 -4.67
N GLU A 39 -3.40 -6.89 -5.03
CA GLU A 39 -1.95 -7.03 -5.13
C GLU A 39 -1.22 -5.70 -4.89
N VAL A 40 0.07 -5.79 -4.56
CA VAL A 40 0.97 -4.62 -4.57
C VAL A 40 1.44 -4.41 -6.00
N THR A 41 1.24 -3.22 -6.55
CA THR A 41 1.53 -2.91 -7.96
C THR A 41 2.68 -1.93 -8.13
N GLY A 42 3.01 -1.17 -7.08
CA GLY A 42 4.05 -0.17 -7.11
C GLY A 42 4.76 -0.08 -5.77
N ALA A 43 6.01 0.34 -5.82
CA ALA A 43 6.79 0.59 -4.63
C ALA A 43 7.91 1.60 -4.90
N GLY A 44 8.22 2.42 -3.90
CA GLY A 44 9.22 3.46 -4.03
C GLY A 44 9.74 3.93 -2.68
N MET A 45 10.87 4.65 -2.71
CA MET A 45 11.46 5.28 -1.53
C MET A 45 12.17 6.56 -1.94
N GLY A 46 11.94 7.64 -1.20
CA GLY A 46 12.52 8.96 -1.47
C GLY A 46 12.00 10.01 -0.49
N ASP A 47 12.70 11.15 -0.37
CA ASP A 47 12.29 12.29 0.46
C ASP A 47 11.85 11.97 1.90
N GLY A 48 12.48 10.95 2.49
CA GLY A 48 12.18 10.53 3.86
C GLY A 48 10.98 9.59 3.99
N VAL A 49 10.40 9.09 2.89
CA VAL A 49 9.21 8.22 2.89
C VAL A 49 9.42 7.01 1.97
N ALA A 50 8.92 5.86 2.41
CA ALA A 50 8.74 4.67 1.59
C ALA A 50 7.26 4.53 1.24
N VAL A 51 6.95 4.09 0.02
CA VAL A 51 5.58 3.95 -0.46
C VAL A 51 5.36 2.56 -1.04
N LEU A 52 4.17 2.01 -0.82
CA LEU A 52 3.64 0.83 -1.50
C LEU A 52 2.27 1.19 -2.09
N ASP A 53 2.12 1.00 -3.40
CA ASP A 53 0.87 1.16 -4.12
C ASP A 53 0.17 -0.20 -4.23
N ILE A 54 -1.11 -0.22 -3.92
CA ILE A 54 -1.92 -1.43 -3.82
C ILE A 54 -3.17 -1.26 -4.67
N GLU A 55 -3.40 -2.22 -5.55
CA GLU A 55 -4.66 -2.35 -6.29
C GLU A 55 -5.55 -3.39 -5.63
N ILE A 56 -6.79 -3.01 -5.35
CA ILE A 56 -7.83 -3.86 -4.79
C ILE A 56 -8.75 -4.29 -5.92
N ALA A 57 -8.92 -5.61 -6.08
CA ALA A 57 -9.65 -6.20 -7.21
C ALA A 57 -11.07 -5.65 -7.37
N HIS A 58 -11.71 -5.29 -6.26
CA HIS A 58 -13.05 -4.72 -6.21
C HIS A 58 -13.12 -3.60 -5.18
N ALA A 59 -13.54 -2.40 -5.60
CA ALA A 59 -13.57 -1.22 -4.74
C ALA A 59 -14.40 -1.41 -3.45
N GLU A 60 -15.46 -2.22 -3.49
CA GLU A 60 -16.27 -2.55 -2.30
C GLU A 60 -15.50 -3.34 -1.22
N LEU A 61 -14.37 -3.97 -1.58
CA LEU A 61 -13.51 -4.71 -0.65
C LEU A 61 -12.47 -3.81 0.03
N THR A 62 -12.34 -2.55 -0.40
CA THR A 62 -11.35 -1.60 0.14
C THR A 62 -11.44 -1.47 1.66
N PRO A 63 -12.63 -1.34 2.30
CA PRO A 63 -12.71 -1.27 3.75
C PRO A 63 -12.17 -2.53 4.45
N GLN A 64 -12.40 -3.72 3.88
CA GLN A 64 -11.87 -4.98 4.41
C GLN A 64 -10.34 -5.03 4.27
N ALA A 65 -9.80 -4.65 3.11
CA ALA A 65 -8.37 -4.59 2.87
C ALA A 65 -7.68 -3.63 3.85
N VAL A 66 -8.25 -2.45 4.09
CA VAL A 66 -7.75 -1.46 5.06
C VAL A 66 -7.68 -2.05 6.47
N GLN A 67 -8.71 -2.78 6.92
CA GLN A 67 -8.69 -3.40 8.26
C GLN A 67 -7.56 -4.44 8.39
N LEU A 68 -7.39 -5.29 7.39
CA LEU A 68 -6.33 -6.31 7.40
C LEU A 68 -4.93 -5.68 7.32
N LEU A 69 -4.76 -4.63 6.53
CA LEU A 69 -3.52 -3.86 6.48
C LEU A 69 -3.21 -3.25 7.85
N LEU A 70 -4.18 -2.60 8.50
CA LEU A 70 -3.97 -2.02 9.83
C LEU A 70 -3.57 -3.07 10.88
N GLU A 71 -4.19 -4.25 10.85
CA GLU A 71 -3.81 -5.36 11.74
C GLU A 71 -2.38 -5.85 11.44
N LEU A 72 -2.07 -6.08 10.17
CA LEU A 72 -0.76 -6.57 9.74
C LEU A 72 0.34 -5.58 10.11
N LEU A 73 0.16 -4.29 9.81
CA LEU A 73 1.11 -3.22 10.08
C LEU A 73 1.38 -3.10 11.58
N ARG A 74 0.34 -3.15 12.43
CA ARG A 74 0.50 -3.16 13.88
C ARG A 74 1.25 -4.40 14.38
N ARG A 75 0.89 -5.59 13.89
CA ARG A 75 1.51 -6.86 14.30
C ARG A 75 2.99 -6.92 13.91
N LYS A 76 3.35 -6.32 12.77
CA LYS A 76 4.71 -6.29 12.25
C LYS A 76 5.53 -5.10 12.74
N GLY A 77 4.95 -4.22 13.55
CA GLY A 77 5.67 -3.09 14.14
C GLY A 77 6.02 -2.03 13.10
N ALA A 78 5.09 -1.69 12.20
CA ALA A 78 5.29 -0.60 11.25
C ALA A 78 5.67 0.70 11.99
N PRO A 79 6.55 1.55 11.41
CA PRO A 79 6.98 2.79 12.02
C PRO A 79 5.81 3.68 12.45
N ALA A 80 6.01 4.39 13.57
CA ALA A 80 5.07 5.42 13.99
C ALA A 80 4.96 6.50 12.90
N GLY A 81 3.72 6.87 12.54
CA GLY A 81 3.47 7.78 11.43
C GLY A 81 3.24 7.08 10.08
N THR A 82 3.19 5.74 10.04
CA THR A 82 2.72 5.02 8.85
C THR A 82 1.26 5.41 8.54
N LEU A 83 0.98 5.69 7.27
CA LEU A 83 -0.34 6.12 6.78
C LEU A 83 -0.85 5.14 5.70
N ILE A 84 -2.18 5.05 5.59
CA ILE A 84 -2.85 4.40 4.46
C ILE A 84 -3.77 5.45 3.83
N HIS A 85 -3.55 5.78 2.56
CA HIS A 85 -4.43 6.64 1.79
C HIS A 85 -5.32 5.79 0.88
N GLU A 86 -6.62 6.03 0.94
CA GLU A 86 -7.55 5.54 -0.07
C GLU A 86 -7.58 6.54 -1.24
N ARG A 87 -7.20 6.09 -2.42
CA ARG A 87 -7.14 6.89 -3.65
C ARG A 87 -8.32 6.53 -4.54
N GLN A 88 -8.96 7.53 -5.11
CA GLN A 88 -9.93 7.32 -6.19
C GLN A 88 -9.27 7.62 -7.52
N PRO A 89 -9.44 6.76 -8.54
CA PRO A 89 -8.89 7.03 -9.86
C PRO A 89 -9.54 8.29 -10.44
N VAL A 90 -8.73 9.17 -11.02
CA VAL A 90 -9.18 10.32 -11.79
C VAL A 90 -8.89 10.03 -13.26
N ASP A 91 -9.94 9.88 -14.06
CA ASP A 91 -9.78 9.69 -15.51
C ASP A 91 -9.45 11.04 -16.17
N GLN A 92 -8.17 11.25 -16.49
CA GLN A 92 -7.67 12.45 -17.14
C GLN A 92 -6.74 12.10 -18.31
N VAL A 93 -7.08 12.56 -19.51
CA VAL A 93 -6.30 12.32 -20.73
C VAL A 93 -5.44 13.54 -21.05
N HIS A 94 -4.12 13.36 -21.01
CA HIS A 94 -3.15 14.35 -21.46
C HIS A 94 -2.58 13.95 -22.82
N ARG A 95 -2.58 14.87 -23.78
CA ARG A 95 -1.95 14.65 -25.10
C ARG A 95 -0.55 15.26 -25.08
N LEU A 96 0.44 14.46 -25.46
CA LEU A 96 1.76 14.97 -25.80
C LEU A 96 1.65 15.64 -27.17
N ILE A 97 1.94 16.94 -27.22
CA ILE A 97 2.05 17.72 -28.46
C ILE A 97 3.50 17.76 -28.95
#